data_AF-A0A419YAK6-F1
#
_entry.id   AF-A0A419YAK6-F1
#
_cell.length_a   1.000
_cell.length_b   1.000
_cell.length_c   1.000
_cell.angle_alpha   90.00
_cell.angle_beta   90.00
_cell.angle_gamma   90.00
#
_symmetry.space_group_name_H-M   'P 1'
#
loop_
_entity.id
_entity.type
_entity.pdbx_description
1 polymer ?
#
loop_
_entity_poly.entity_id
_entity_poly.type
_entity_poly.pdbx_seq_one_letter_code
_entity_poly.pdbx_strand_id
1 'polypeptide(L)'
;MAFLFSDRFAGRAAPGPEPQADECRCANRGNRVPVRFHAERQDTSAPGWLRLLELIEEAAADGREEFAPLRELTAEQCRQLVTLPPDIGRLTQVRSLVLYRSNLVRIPPEIGGMRSLEQFDPYTSYRLHWFPYELARLPLLRRSTVSTRALYGNPKTRPRFPVLARPVDGLELGSLDPARWGTGAVGACSVCDGPIAGSGGLHQAWISLHTSGADVLPLLVNACSAACLAALPAPPSGYLPGPHRGGSLNGLTATAALELFAEHFQLHVMDEDADEDLGAAWTPQAVADGLAVGERTVGIGTAVTMDVAVTVEVFDAPPPPDHARFDHVVEATVDVPSGRVAVLGCSDYLPDAATFDVPPGPVRVRASRSDLAAVRQVGEDDYRDEVVERVRIRIWPASGPEAPRVVKRWNSAVD
;
A
#
# COMPACT_ATOMS: atom_id res chain seq x y z
N MET A 1 35.68 23.23 -25.23
CA MET A 1 34.37 23.19 -25.92
C MET A 1 33.32 22.81 -24.88
N ALA A 2 32.74 23.83 -24.23
CA ALA A 2 31.71 23.69 -23.21
C ALA A 2 30.37 24.02 -23.87
N PHE A 3 29.37 23.15 -23.72
CA PHE A 3 27.99 23.47 -24.05
C PHE A 3 27.24 23.76 -22.76
N LEU A 4 27.01 25.06 -22.57
CA LEU A 4 26.15 25.68 -21.57
C LEU A 4 24.69 25.42 -21.95
N PHE A 5 23.95 24.68 -21.11
CA PHE A 5 22.49 24.83 -21.07
C PHE A 5 22.21 26.12 -20.28
N SER A 6 21.73 27.14 -21.00
CA SER A 6 21.29 28.40 -20.41
C SER A 6 20.10 28.17 -19.48
N ASP A 7 20.27 28.54 -18.21
CA ASP A 7 19.17 28.77 -17.27
C ASP A 7 18.11 29.68 -17.92
N ARG A 8 16.89 29.17 -18.08
CA ARG A 8 15.71 29.94 -18.54
C ARG A 8 14.78 30.35 -17.40
N PHE A 9 15.18 30.16 -16.15
CA PHE A 9 14.41 30.60 -14.97
C PHE A 9 15.02 31.86 -14.35
N ALA A 10 15.08 32.94 -15.14
CA ALA A 10 15.44 34.27 -14.64
C ALA A 10 14.38 35.30 -15.07
N GLY A 11 13.20 35.21 -14.44
CA GLY A 11 12.18 36.26 -14.43
C GLY A 11 11.84 36.59 -12.98
N ARG A 12 12.43 37.67 -12.47
CA ARG A 12 12.40 38.12 -11.06
C ARG A 12 11.01 38.50 -10.57
N ALA A 13 10.62 37.98 -9.40
CA ALA A 13 9.95 38.74 -8.35
C ALA A 13 10.77 38.54 -7.05
N ALA A 14 10.97 39.60 -6.28
CA ALA A 14 11.89 39.72 -5.15
C ALA A 14 11.68 38.65 -4.04
N PRO A 15 12.71 38.35 -3.21
CA PRO A 15 12.58 37.44 -2.09
C PRO A 15 11.83 38.15 -0.96
N GLY A 16 10.50 38.10 -0.99
CA GLY A 16 9.70 38.20 0.24
C GLY A 16 9.99 36.98 1.14
N PRO A 17 9.61 37.01 2.43
CA PRO A 17 9.82 35.87 3.32
C PRO A 17 9.23 34.63 2.65
N GLU A 18 10.10 33.66 2.39
CA GLU A 18 9.76 32.41 1.72
C GLU A 18 8.55 31.81 2.46
N PRO A 19 7.40 31.64 1.80
CA PRO A 19 6.30 30.94 2.44
C PRO A 19 6.80 29.53 2.68
N GLN A 20 6.97 29.21 3.96
CA GLN A 20 7.35 27.91 4.48
C GLN A 20 6.57 26.86 3.68
N ALA A 21 7.27 26.08 2.85
CA ALA A 21 6.66 24.99 2.12
C ALA A 21 5.94 24.12 3.17
N ASP A 22 4.61 24.05 3.12
CA ASP A 22 3.80 23.29 4.07
C ASP A 22 4.40 21.88 4.21
N GLU A 23 5.09 21.61 5.33
CA GLU A 23 5.66 20.30 5.62
C GLU A 23 4.50 19.30 5.79
N CYS A 24 4.11 18.59 4.73
CA CYS A 24 3.16 17.48 4.88
C CYS A 24 3.83 16.31 5.59
N ARG A 25 3.52 16.15 6.88
CA ARG A 25 3.95 15.01 7.70
C ARG A 25 3.08 13.77 7.49
N CYS A 26 2.15 13.79 6.55
CA CYS A 26 1.20 12.73 6.25
C CYS A 26 1.87 11.45 5.70
N ALA A 27 2.94 11.61 4.89
CA ALA A 27 3.64 10.50 4.24
C ALA A 27 5.05 10.22 4.83
N ASN A 28 5.58 11.12 5.67
CA ASN A 28 6.95 11.08 6.21
C ASN A 28 7.05 10.64 7.68
N ARG A 29 5.95 10.16 8.29
CA ARG A 29 5.99 9.55 9.62
C ARG A 29 6.38 8.09 9.43
N GLY A 30 7.53 7.67 9.98
CA GLY A 30 8.07 6.31 9.82
C GLY A 30 7.07 5.17 10.15
N ASN A 31 7.51 3.92 10.04
CA ASN A 31 6.67 2.70 10.00
C ASN A 31 5.58 2.50 11.09
N ARG A 32 5.50 3.35 12.11
CA ARG A 32 4.57 3.27 13.25
C ARG A 32 3.26 4.03 13.08
N VAL A 33 3.11 4.91 12.08
CA VAL A 33 1.88 5.71 11.91
C VAL A 33 1.18 5.34 10.60
N PRO A 34 -0.12 4.98 10.63
CA PRO A 34 -0.89 4.73 9.42
C PRO A 34 -0.94 5.96 8.53
N VAL A 35 -0.66 5.80 7.23
CA VAL A 35 -0.87 6.84 6.23
C VAL A 35 -2.38 7.02 6.03
N ARG A 36 -2.85 8.26 6.01
CA ARG A 36 -4.28 8.61 5.88
C ARG A 36 -4.49 9.61 4.75
N PHE A 37 -5.72 9.67 4.25
CA PHE A 37 -6.12 10.74 3.36
C PHE A 37 -6.14 12.10 4.06
N HIS A 38 -5.94 13.14 3.26
CA HIS A 38 -6.25 14.51 3.62
C HIS A 38 -7.75 14.70 3.82
N ALA A 39 -8.15 15.16 5.00
CA ALA A 39 -9.54 15.38 5.42
C ALA A 39 -10.12 16.73 4.95
N GLU A 40 -9.25 17.63 4.49
CA GLU A 40 -9.56 19.00 4.09
C GLU A 40 -10.69 18.99 3.05
N ARG A 41 -11.71 19.83 3.25
CA ARG A 41 -12.78 20.07 2.27
C ARG A 41 -12.55 21.42 1.60
N GLN A 42 -12.94 21.52 0.34
CA GLN A 42 -12.89 22.80 -0.37
C GLN A 42 -14.01 23.71 0.12
N ASP A 43 -13.66 24.92 0.54
CA ASP A 43 -14.62 26.00 0.70
C ASP A 43 -14.93 26.58 -0.69
N THR A 44 -16.14 26.33 -1.18
CA THR A 44 -16.58 26.80 -2.50
C THR A 44 -17.08 28.25 -2.49
N SER A 45 -17.11 28.90 -1.33
CA SER A 45 -17.41 30.33 -1.19
C SER A 45 -16.15 31.20 -1.11
N ALA A 46 -14.97 30.59 -0.98
CA ALA A 46 -13.71 31.29 -0.82
C ALA A 46 -13.36 32.13 -2.07
N PRO A 47 -12.80 33.35 -1.91
CA PRO A 47 -12.43 34.21 -3.04
C PRO A 47 -11.50 33.55 -4.06
N GLY A 48 -10.56 32.71 -3.61
CA GLY A 48 -9.66 31.96 -4.50
C GLY A 48 -10.38 30.90 -5.32
N TRP A 49 -11.39 30.24 -4.74
CA TRP A 49 -12.22 29.28 -5.46
C TRP A 49 -13.07 29.95 -6.52
N LEU A 50 -13.77 31.04 -6.17
CA LEU A 50 -14.59 31.80 -7.11
C LEU A 50 -13.75 32.34 -8.26
N ARG A 51 -12.55 32.89 -7.99
CA ARG A 51 -11.65 33.34 -9.04
C ARG A 51 -11.15 32.19 -9.93
N LEU A 52 -10.90 31.00 -9.37
CA LEU A 52 -10.53 29.83 -10.17
C LEU A 52 -11.66 29.40 -11.11
N LEU A 53 -12.93 29.47 -10.67
CA LEU A 53 -14.08 29.20 -11.54
C LEU A 53 -14.14 30.18 -12.72
N GLU A 54 -13.97 31.48 -12.46
CA GLU A 54 -13.90 32.50 -13.52
C GLU A 54 -12.77 32.21 -14.51
N LEU A 55 -11.57 31.87 -14.04
CA LEU A 55 -10.43 31.53 -14.91
C LEU A 55 -10.71 30.30 -15.79
N ILE A 56 -11.41 29.31 -15.26
CA ILE A 56 -11.84 28.13 -16.03
C ILE A 56 -12.86 28.54 -17.09
N GLU A 57 -13.82 29.40 -16.76
CA GLU A 57 -14.80 29.91 -17.72
C GLU A 57 -14.14 30.72 -18.84
N GLU A 58 -13.22 31.63 -18.49
CA GLU A 58 -12.42 32.41 -19.45
C GLU A 58 -11.63 31.48 -20.39
N ALA A 59 -10.93 30.48 -19.84
CA ALA A 59 -10.14 29.52 -20.61
C ALA A 59 -11.01 28.61 -21.51
N ALA A 60 -12.22 28.26 -21.05
CA ALA A 60 -13.17 27.52 -21.86
C ALA A 60 -13.71 28.37 -23.02
N ALA A 61 -13.92 29.67 -22.79
CA ALA A 61 -14.46 30.59 -23.78
C ALA A 61 -13.43 30.98 -24.85
N ASP A 62 -12.17 31.20 -24.47
CA ASP A 62 -11.12 31.59 -25.41
C ASP A 62 -10.39 30.41 -26.07
N GLY A 63 -10.56 29.19 -25.56
CA GLY A 63 -9.97 27.98 -26.14
C GLY A 63 -8.45 27.93 -26.03
N ARG A 64 -7.85 28.60 -25.04
CA ARG A 64 -6.39 28.61 -24.85
C ARG A 64 -5.81 27.20 -24.71
N GLU A 65 -4.60 27.03 -25.25
CA GLU A 65 -3.89 25.74 -25.20
C GLU A 65 -3.11 25.55 -23.89
N GLU A 66 -2.79 26.62 -23.15
CA GLU A 66 -2.15 26.56 -21.82
C GLU A 66 -3.09 27.11 -20.75
N PHE A 67 -3.26 26.37 -19.66
CA PHE A 67 -3.97 26.81 -18.46
C PHE A 67 -3.04 26.73 -17.25
N ALA A 68 -2.70 27.90 -16.69
CA ALA A 68 -1.78 28.06 -15.57
C ALA A 68 -2.40 28.96 -14.48
N PRO A 69 -3.56 28.57 -13.90
CA PRO A 69 -4.40 29.47 -13.09
C PRO A 69 -3.67 30.04 -11.87
N LEU A 70 -2.72 29.29 -11.31
CA LEU A 70 -1.99 29.72 -10.11
C LEU A 70 -1.07 30.93 -10.36
N ARG A 71 -0.78 31.27 -11.62
CA ARG A 71 -0.06 32.51 -11.98
C ARG A 71 -0.96 33.74 -11.90
N GLU A 72 -2.28 33.55 -11.97
CA GLU A 72 -3.29 34.60 -12.00
C GLU A 72 -3.98 34.79 -10.64
N LEU A 73 -3.59 33.99 -9.64
CA LEU A 73 -4.09 34.03 -8.28
C LEU A 73 -3.05 34.64 -7.33
N THR A 74 -3.53 35.38 -6.33
CA THR A 74 -2.67 35.83 -5.21
C THR A 74 -2.24 34.64 -4.35
N ALA A 75 -1.15 34.81 -3.58
CA ALA A 75 -0.68 33.77 -2.66
C ALA A 75 -1.76 33.35 -1.64
N GLU A 76 -2.62 34.28 -1.22
CA GLU A 76 -3.73 33.98 -0.31
C GLU A 76 -4.82 33.15 -1.00
N GLN A 77 -5.23 33.53 -2.21
CA GLN A 77 -6.18 32.74 -2.99
C GLN A 77 -5.66 31.32 -3.27
N CYS A 78 -4.37 31.17 -3.58
CA CYS A 78 -3.74 29.86 -3.77
C CYS A 78 -3.78 28.97 -2.51
N ARG A 79 -3.74 29.55 -1.30
CA ARG A 79 -3.86 28.80 -0.03
C ARG A 79 -5.27 28.29 0.23
N GLN A 80 -6.27 28.90 -0.39
CA GLN A 80 -7.67 28.50 -0.26
C GLN A 80 -8.04 27.31 -1.17
N LEU A 81 -7.15 26.91 -2.07
CA LEU A 81 -7.38 25.81 -3.02
C LEU A 81 -6.88 24.48 -2.46
N VAL A 82 -7.82 23.59 -2.18
CA VAL A 82 -7.62 22.23 -1.68
C VAL A 82 -7.72 21.21 -2.84
N THR A 83 -8.56 21.48 -3.83
CA THR A 83 -8.77 20.67 -5.04
C THR A 83 -9.04 21.59 -6.24
N LEU A 84 -9.10 21.03 -7.46
CA LEU A 84 -9.67 21.73 -8.61
C LEU A 84 -11.21 21.52 -8.68
N PRO A 85 -11.96 22.48 -9.27
CA PRO A 85 -13.37 22.32 -9.61
C PRO A 85 -13.62 21.20 -10.65
N PRO A 86 -14.76 20.48 -10.58
CA PRO A 86 -15.19 19.56 -11.63
C PRO A 86 -15.22 20.19 -13.03
N ASP A 87 -15.51 21.49 -13.12
CA ASP A 87 -15.52 22.26 -14.38
C ASP A 87 -14.21 22.23 -15.15
N ILE A 88 -13.08 21.83 -14.52
CA ILE A 88 -11.80 21.66 -15.21
C ILE A 88 -11.92 20.71 -16.42
N GLY A 89 -12.83 19.73 -16.37
CA GLY A 89 -13.08 18.79 -17.45
C GLY A 89 -13.64 19.45 -18.73
N ARG A 90 -14.15 20.68 -18.64
CA ARG A 90 -14.66 21.45 -19.79
C ARG A 90 -13.55 22.03 -20.66
N LEU A 91 -12.32 22.10 -20.15
CA LEU A 91 -11.16 22.64 -20.85
C LEU A 91 -10.62 21.67 -21.91
N THR A 92 -11.45 21.34 -22.89
CA THR A 92 -11.18 20.32 -23.92
C THR A 92 -10.11 20.73 -24.94
N GLN A 93 -9.78 22.02 -25.03
CA GLN A 93 -8.74 22.56 -25.92
C GLN A 93 -7.36 22.72 -25.25
N VAL A 94 -7.32 22.69 -23.90
CA VAL A 94 -6.07 22.86 -23.16
C VAL A 94 -5.16 21.65 -23.39
N ARG A 95 -3.94 21.93 -23.85
CA ARG A 95 -2.85 20.97 -24.05
C ARG A 95 -1.86 20.94 -22.90
N SER A 96 -1.69 22.05 -22.18
CA SER A 96 -0.76 22.18 -21.07
C SER A 96 -1.47 22.69 -19.80
N LEU A 97 -1.52 21.86 -18.76
CA LEU A 97 -2.05 22.22 -17.45
C LEU A 97 -0.90 22.39 -16.45
N VAL A 98 -0.69 23.62 -15.97
CA VAL A 98 0.39 23.97 -15.04
C VAL A 98 -0.18 24.33 -13.67
N LEU A 99 0.11 23.49 -12.68
CA LEU A 99 -0.30 23.61 -11.28
C LEU A 99 0.92 23.74 -10.35
N TYR A 100 1.99 24.38 -10.85
CA TYR A 100 3.25 24.53 -10.14
C TYR A 100 3.08 25.22 -8.77
N ARG A 101 3.68 24.64 -7.72
CA ARG A 101 3.61 25.11 -6.32
C ARG A 101 2.17 25.26 -5.79
N SER A 102 1.31 24.30 -6.10
CA SER A 102 -0.04 24.29 -5.55
C SER A 102 -0.08 23.76 -4.11
N ASN A 103 -1.09 24.20 -3.34
CA ASN A 103 -1.46 23.61 -2.05
C ASN A 103 -2.52 22.52 -2.18
N LEU A 104 -2.75 22.05 -3.42
CA LEU A 104 -3.74 21.03 -3.71
C LEU A 104 -3.37 19.74 -2.98
N VAL A 105 -4.39 19.10 -2.41
CA VAL A 105 -4.28 17.75 -1.85
C VAL A 105 -4.90 16.71 -2.78
N ARG A 106 -5.73 17.14 -3.74
CA ARG A 106 -6.47 16.28 -4.67
C ARG A 106 -6.65 16.92 -6.05
N ILE A 107 -6.89 16.07 -7.03
CA ILE A 107 -7.33 16.43 -8.39
C ILE A 107 -8.67 15.68 -8.64
N PRO A 108 -9.69 16.35 -9.20
CA PRO A 108 -11.01 15.75 -9.42
C PRO A 108 -10.98 14.75 -10.59
N PRO A 109 -11.79 13.67 -10.57
CA PRO A 109 -11.94 12.71 -11.67
C PRO A 109 -12.26 13.37 -13.02
N GLU A 110 -12.96 14.50 -13.00
CA GLU A 110 -13.36 15.25 -14.19
C GLU A 110 -12.18 15.76 -15.03
N ILE A 111 -10.94 15.71 -14.52
CA ILE A 111 -9.74 15.92 -15.34
C ILE A 111 -9.69 14.99 -16.56
N GLY A 112 -10.33 13.81 -16.51
CA GLY A 112 -10.51 12.92 -17.66
C GLY A 112 -11.28 13.52 -18.84
N GLY A 113 -11.99 14.62 -18.62
CA GLY A 113 -12.68 15.41 -19.64
C GLY A 113 -11.75 16.27 -20.50
N MET A 114 -10.52 16.55 -20.06
CA MET A 114 -9.54 17.38 -20.79
C MET A 114 -8.90 16.60 -21.95
N ARG A 115 -9.68 16.28 -22.98
CA ARG A 115 -9.31 15.34 -24.06
C ARG A 115 -8.06 15.73 -24.87
N SER A 116 -7.71 17.02 -24.91
CA SER A 116 -6.51 17.50 -25.60
C SER A 116 -5.28 17.62 -24.71
N LEU A 117 -5.34 17.23 -23.43
CA LEU A 117 -4.24 17.42 -22.49
C LEU A 117 -3.04 16.55 -22.88
N GLU A 118 -1.91 17.20 -23.14
CA GLU A 118 -0.64 16.58 -23.52
C GLU A 118 0.41 16.66 -22.40
N GLN A 119 0.38 17.75 -21.63
CA GLN A 119 1.31 18.03 -20.54
C GLN A 119 0.58 18.35 -19.24
N PHE A 120 0.89 17.61 -18.18
CA PHE A 120 0.37 17.81 -16.83
C PHE A 120 1.51 18.09 -15.84
N ASP A 121 1.60 19.32 -15.34
CA ASP A 121 2.70 19.76 -14.47
C ASP A 121 2.19 20.25 -13.10
N PRO A 122 2.01 19.33 -12.13
CA PRO A 122 1.76 19.67 -10.73
C PRO A 122 3.05 19.80 -9.91
N TYR A 123 4.22 20.00 -10.53
CA TYR A 123 5.50 19.94 -9.83
C TYR A 123 5.57 20.92 -8.64
N THR A 124 6.28 20.50 -7.58
CA THR A 124 6.36 21.22 -6.29
C THR A 124 5.01 21.31 -5.54
N SER A 125 4.04 20.45 -5.83
CA SER A 125 2.83 20.28 -5.01
C SER A 125 3.04 19.14 -4.00
N TYR A 126 3.65 19.43 -2.85
CA TYR A 126 4.11 18.41 -1.90
C TYR A 126 2.99 17.69 -1.12
N ARG A 127 1.74 18.15 -1.25
CA ARG A 127 0.54 17.56 -0.65
C ARG A 127 -0.26 16.69 -1.64
N LEU A 128 0.10 16.70 -2.93
CA LEU A 128 -0.45 15.81 -3.94
C LEU A 128 0.31 14.47 -3.91
N HIS A 129 -0.20 13.55 -3.09
CA HIS A 129 0.40 12.22 -2.93
C HIS A 129 -0.09 11.18 -3.94
N TRP A 130 -1.22 11.45 -4.61
CA TRP A 130 -1.90 10.56 -5.54
C TRP A 130 -2.80 11.32 -6.51
N PHE A 131 -3.30 10.62 -7.54
CA PHE A 131 -4.11 11.20 -8.61
C PHE A 131 -5.34 10.35 -8.95
N PRO A 132 -6.38 10.91 -9.57
CA PRO A 132 -7.53 10.16 -10.08
C PRO A 132 -7.12 9.24 -11.24
N TYR A 133 -7.69 8.04 -11.32
CA TYR A 133 -7.43 7.06 -12.38
C TYR A 133 -7.66 7.60 -13.80
N GLU A 134 -8.55 8.58 -13.92
CA GLU A 134 -8.93 9.23 -15.16
C GLU A 134 -7.73 9.86 -15.90
N LEU A 135 -6.66 10.24 -15.19
CA LEU A 135 -5.41 10.67 -15.83
C LEU A 135 -4.78 9.59 -16.71
N ALA A 136 -4.87 8.31 -16.32
CA ALA A 136 -4.33 7.20 -17.12
C ALA A 136 -5.14 6.92 -18.39
N ARG A 137 -6.36 7.47 -18.49
CA ARG A 137 -7.23 7.30 -19.66
C ARG A 137 -7.19 8.49 -20.61
N LEU A 138 -6.40 9.52 -20.32
CA LEU A 138 -6.28 10.67 -21.21
C LEU A 138 -5.54 10.26 -22.49
N PRO A 139 -6.18 10.41 -23.67
CA PRO A 139 -5.67 9.80 -24.91
C PRO A 139 -4.40 10.46 -25.44
N LEU A 140 -4.15 11.72 -25.07
CA LEU A 140 -3.04 12.52 -25.56
C LEU A 140 -1.98 12.84 -24.50
N LEU A 141 -2.15 12.39 -23.26
CA LEU A 141 -1.22 12.73 -22.17
C LEU A 141 0.14 12.04 -22.43
N ARG A 142 1.18 12.85 -22.65
CA ARG A 142 2.52 12.39 -23.05
C ARG A 142 3.62 12.87 -22.12
N ARG A 143 3.35 13.89 -21.30
CA ARG A 143 4.31 14.42 -20.35
C ARG A 143 3.63 14.71 -19.03
N SER A 144 4.24 14.25 -17.96
CA SER A 144 3.97 14.79 -16.64
C SER A 144 5.27 15.17 -15.95
N THR A 145 5.17 16.15 -15.06
CA THR A 145 6.27 16.55 -14.18
C THR A 145 5.77 16.51 -12.76
N VAL A 146 6.00 15.39 -12.07
CA VAL A 146 5.53 15.18 -10.70
C VAL A 146 6.69 15.07 -9.71
N SER A 147 6.47 15.52 -8.48
CA SER A 147 7.45 15.33 -7.42
C SER A 147 7.34 13.90 -6.87
N THR A 148 8.14 12.97 -7.39
CA THR A 148 8.09 11.55 -6.98
C THR A 148 8.34 11.34 -5.49
N ARG A 149 9.04 12.26 -4.82
CA ARG A 149 9.29 12.22 -3.36
C ARG A 149 8.02 12.29 -2.52
N ALA A 150 6.97 12.93 -3.04
CA ALA A 150 5.69 13.04 -2.36
C ALA A 150 4.72 11.90 -2.71
N LEU A 151 4.97 11.10 -3.76
CA LEU A 151 3.98 10.13 -4.23
C LEU A 151 3.95 8.85 -3.38
N TYR A 152 2.73 8.37 -3.08
CA TYR A 152 2.54 7.03 -2.53
C TYR A 152 3.16 5.96 -3.42
N GLY A 153 3.75 4.95 -2.78
CA GLY A 153 4.38 3.84 -3.49
C GLY A 153 5.63 4.18 -4.30
N ASN A 154 6.19 5.39 -4.18
CA ASN A 154 7.47 5.73 -4.83
C ASN A 154 8.57 4.72 -4.46
N PRO A 155 9.30 4.13 -5.43
CA PRO A 155 10.35 3.14 -5.16
C PRO A 155 11.44 3.54 -4.17
N LYS A 156 11.75 4.85 -4.07
CA LYS A 156 12.87 5.36 -3.24
C LYS A 156 12.50 5.51 -1.76
N THR A 157 11.39 6.19 -1.47
CA THR A 157 10.96 6.49 -0.09
C THR A 157 9.83 5.58 0.38
N ARG A 158 9.14 4.93 -0.56
CA ARG A 158 8.08 3.94 -0.35
C ARG A 158 7.02 4.36 0.70
N PRO A 159 6.51 5.62 0.67
CA PRO A 159 5.42 5.97 1.55
C PRO A 159 4.23 5.06 1.26
N ARG A 160 3.64 4.50 2.32
CA ARG A 160 2.55 3.53 2.23
C ARG A 160 1.33 4.18 1.60
N PHE A 161 0.48 3.36 1.01
CA PHE A 161 -0.83 3.81 0.57
C PHE A 161 -1.80 3.83 1.77
N PRO A 162 -2.69 4.83 1.89
CA PRO A 162 -3.81 4.76 2.81
C PRO A 162 -4.63 3.48 2.59
N VAL A 163 -5.06 2.83 3.67
CA VAL A 163 -5.96 1.67 3.57
C VAL A 163 -7.35 2.17 3.16
N LEU A 164 -7.87 1.64 2.05
CA LEU A 164 -9.16 2.02 1.48
C LEU A 164 -10.32 1.41 2.28
N ALA A 165 -11.44 2.12 2.34
CA ALA A 165 -12.65 1.60 2.96
C ALA A 165 -13.16 0.33 2.24
N ARG A 166 -13.90 -0.53 2.95
CA ARG A 166 -14.65 -1.62 2.31
C ARG A 166 -15.87 -1.03 1.60
N PRO A 167 -16.37 -1.66 0.52
CA PRO A 167 -17.62 -1.25 -0.10
C PRO A 167 -18.77 -1.26 0.93
N VAL A 168 -19.62 -0.24 0.86
CA VAL A 168 -20.78 -0.07 1.75
C VAL A 168 -22.01 0.17 0.89
N ASP A 169 -23.09 -0.57 1.16
CA ASP A 169 -24.38 -0.37 0.50
C ASP A 169 -25.05 0.92 0.98
N GLY A 170 -25.79 1.59 0.09
CA GLY A 170 -26.54 2.82 0.41
C GLY A 170 -25.67 4.05 0.67
N LEU A 171 -24.43 4.07 0.18
CA LEU A 171 -23.52 5.21 0.33
C LEU A 171 -23.96 6.41 -0.53
N GLU A 172 -24.09 7.58 0.10
CA GLU A 172 -24.36 8.86 -0.57
C GLU A 172 -23.12 9.38 -1.33
N LEU A 173 -23.02 9.02 -2.62
CA LEU A 173 -21.84 9.31 -3.45
C LEU A 173 -21.61 10.80 -3.75
N GLY A 174 -22.62 11.65 -3.57
CA GLY A 174 -22.52 13.10 -3.75
C GLY A 174 -21.91 13.84 -2.55
N SER A 175 -21.77 13.19 -1.39
CA SER A 175 -21.28 13.81 -0.16
C SER A 175 -20.44 12.85 0.67
N LEU A 176 -19.30 12.45 0.12
CA LEU A 176 -18.34 11.56 0.77
C LEU A 176 -17.47 12.32 1.77
N ASP A 177 -16.96 11.59 2.76
CA ASP A 177 -15.90 12.04 3.65
C ASP A 177 -14.52 11.85 3.01
N PRO A 178 -13.79 12.93 2.64
CA PRO A 178 -12.46 12.82 2.05
C PRO A 178 -11.46 12.09 2.94
N ALA A 179 -11.61 12.14 4.27
CA ALA A 179 -10.72 11.45 5.20
C ALA A 179 -10.83 9.92 5.07
N ARG A 180 -12.00 9.43 4.65
CA ARG A 180 -12.32 8.00 4.51
C ARG A 180 -12.20 7.51 3.07
N TRP A 181 -12.69 8.30 2.12
CA TRP A 181 -12.86 7.89 0.72
C TRP A 181 -11.83 8.54 -0.21
N GLY A 182 -10.99 9.45 0.28
CA GLY A 182 -10.03 10.18 -0.53
C GLY A 182 -10.66 11.22 -1.47
N THR A 183 -11.98 11.30 -1.57
CA THR A 183 -12.71 12.26 -2.39
C THR A 183 -13.97 12.76 -1.68
N GLY A 184 -14.46 13.94 -2.08
CA GLY A 184 -15.71 14.51 -1.58
C GLY A 184 -16.96 14.03 -2.33
N ALA A 185 -16.79 13.51 -3.55
CA ALA A 185 -17.87 12.96 -4.36
C ALA A 185 -17.34 11.99 -5.42
N VAL A 186 -18.22 11.11 -5.92
CA VAL A 186 -17.96 10.26 -7.09
C VAL A 186 -19.20 10.23 -7.98
N GLY A 187 -19.05 10.65 -9.25
CA GLY A 187 -20.16 10.71 -10.21
C GLY A 187 -20.32 9.45 -11.07
N ALA A 188 -19.22 8.77 -11.41
CA ALA A 188 -19.22 7.63 -12.32
C ALA A 188 -18.08 6.66 -12.00
N CYS A 189 -18.17 5.45 -12.54
CA CYS A 189 -17.11 4.45 -12.45
C CYS A 189 -15.89 4.90 -13.25
N SER A 190 -14.72 4.95 -12.60
CA SER A 190 -13.44 5.27 -13.22
C SER A 190 -13.05 4.35 -14.39
N VAL A 191 -13.61 3.13 -14.46
CA VAL A 191 -13.25 2.12 -15.46
C VAL A 191 -14.21 2.11 -16.64
N CYS A 192 -15.51 1.96 -16.40
CA CYS A 192 -16.51 1.80 -17.46
C CYS A 192 -17.35 3.05 -17.75
N ASP A 193 -17.13 4.16 -17.02
CA ASP A 193 -17.93 5.39 -17.07
C ASP A 193 -19.42 5.21 -16.71
N GLY A 194 -19.82 4.00 -16.30
CA GLY A 194 -21.17 3.68 -15.87
C GLY A 194 -21.50 4.20 -14.45
N PRO A 195 -22.79 4.23 -14.07
CA PRO A 195 -23.20 4.66 -12.74
C PRO A 195 -22.66 3.71 -11.67
N ILE A 196 -22.32 4.27 -10.51
CA ILE A 196 -22.04 3.51 -9.30
C ILE A 196 -23.35 3.42 -8.52
N ALA A 197 -24.26 2.58 -9.00
CA ALA A 197 -25.55 2.33 -8.36
C ALA A 197 -25.89 0.84 -8.50
N GLY A 198 -25.89 0.11 -7.39
CA GLY A 198 -26.13 -1.33 -7.39
C GLY A 198 -25.65 -1.98 -6.09
N SER A 199 -26.27 -3.12 -5.74
CA SER A 199 -25.86 -3.99 -4.65
C SER A 199 -24.35 -4.25 -4.70
N GLY A 200 -23.62 -3.91 -3.64
CA GLY A 200 -22.16 -4.06 -3.56
C GLY A 200 -21.40 -2.77 -3.27
N GLY A 201 -22.00 -1.59 -3.48
CA GLY A 201 -21.43 -0.30 -3.07
C GLY A 201 -20.24 0.21 -3.91
N LEU A 202 -19.56 1.24 -3.41
CA LEU A 202 -18.37 1.83 -4.05
C LEU A 202 -17.14 0.94 -3.85
N HIS A 203 -16.55 0.45 -4.95
CA HIS A 203 -15.35 -0.38 -4.93
C HIS A 203 -14.10 0.48 -5.20
N GLN A 204 -13.32 0.80 -4.18
CA GLN A 204 -12.07 1.53 -4.36
C GLN A 204 -10.84 0.62 -4.45
N ALA A 205 -9.89 0.99 -5.31
CA ALA A 205 -8.57 0.38 -5.37
C ALA A 205 -7.49 1.42 -5.66
N TRP A 206 -6.28 1.13 -5.21
CA TRP A 206 -5.05 1.77 -5.67
C TRP A 206 -4.47 0.99 -6.83
N ILE A 207 -3.90 1.69 -7.81
CA ILE A 207 -3.08 1.08 -8.86
C ILE A 207 -1.98 2.05 -9.29
N SER A 208 -0.79 1.54 -9.61
CA SER A 208 0.32 2.35 -10.11
C SER A 208 0.47 2.14 -11.61
N LEU A 209 0.21 3.17 -12.43
CA LEU A 209 0.27 3.07 -13.89
C LEU A 209 1.08 4.20 -14.51
N HIS A 210 1.59 3.93 -15.72
CA HIS A 210 2.10 4.99 -16.58
C HIS A 210 0.94 5.86 -17.06
N THR A 211 1.05 7.17 -16.86
CA THR A 211 0.07 8.14 -17.40
C THR A 211 0.65 9.00 -18.53
N SER A 212 1.98 9.07 -18.66
CA SER A 212 2.66 9.98 -19.60
C SER A 212 3.97 9.40 -20.17
N GLY A 213 4.07 8.07 -20.27
CA GLY A 213 5.27 7.37 -20.78
C GLY A 213 6.50 7.39 -19.86
N ALA A 214 6.74 8.46 -19.09
CA ALA A 214 7.90 8.58 -18.20
C ALA A 214 7.54 8.35 -16.71
N ASP A 215 6.43 8.91 -16.24
CA ASP A 215 6.05 8.80 -14.83
C ASP A 215 5.11 7.61 -14.58
N VAL A 216 5.30 6.96 -13.43
CA VAL A 216 4.33 6.01 -12.85
C VAL A 216 3.63 6.71 -11.70
N LEU A 217 2.32 6.90 -11.83
CA LEU A 217 1.53 7.62 -10.83
C LEU A 217 0.74 6.63 -9.96
N PRO A 218 0.62 6.88 -8.65
CA PRO A 218 -0.35 6.20 -7.80
C PRO A 218 -1.76 6.76 -8.07
N LEU A 219 -2.65 5.89 -8.53
CA LEU A 219 -3.98 6.23 -8.99
C LEU A 219 -5.04 5.65 -8.07
N LEU A 220 -5.98 6.50 -7.64
CA LEU A 220 -7.19 6.08 -6.94
C LEU A 220 -8.28 5.74 -7.96
N VAL A 221 -8.76 4.50 -7.93
CA VAL A 221 -9.84 3.99 -8.79
C VAL A 221 -11.14 3.99 -7.98
N ASN A 222 -12.20 4.57 -8.53
CA ASN A 222 -13.56 4.46 -7.99
C ASN A 222 -14.41 3.59 -8.92
N ALA A 223 -14.57 2.30 -8.60
CA ALA A 223 -15.24 1.33 -9.45
C ALA A 223 -16.67 0.99 -9.00
N CYS A 224 -17.52 0.63 -9.96
CA CYS A 224 -18.87 0.14 -9.69
C CYS A 224 -18.93 -1.35 -9.32
N SER A 225 -17.84 -2.11 -9.51
CA SER A 225 -17.81 -3.55 -9.26
C SER A 225 -16.39 -4.10 -9.14
N ALA A 226 -16.27 -5.30 -8.57
CA ALA A 226 -15.04 -6.09 -8.61
C ALA A 226 -14.60 -6.45 -10.05
N ALA A 227 -15.55 -6.63 -10.98
CA ALA A 227 -15.24 -6.90 -12.38
C ALA A 227 -14.54 -5.71 -13.05
N CYS A 228 -14.97 -4.48 -12.75
CA CYS A 228 -14.28 -3.26 -13.20
C CYS A 228 -12.86 -3.18 -12.64
N LEU A 229 -12.63 -3.57 -11.38
CA LEU A 229 -11.28 -3.63 -10.81
C LEU A 229 -10.43 -4.70 -11.50
N ALA A 230 -10.99 -5.87 -11.81
CA ALA A 230 -10.28 -6.94 -12.52
C ALA A 230 -9.92 -6.58 -13.97
N ALA A 231 -10.62 -5.62 -14.58
CA ALA A 231 -10.36 -5.13 -15.94
C ALA A 231 -9.23 -4.08 -16.02
N LEU A 232 -8.65 -3.68 -14.88
CA LEU A 232 -7.55 -2.71 -14.85
C LEU A 232 -6.29 -3.29 -15.51
N PRO A 233 -5.50 -2.45 -16.21
CA PRO A 233 -4.26 -2.89 -16.85
C PRO A 233 -3.18 -3.26 -15.82
N ALA A 234 -2.22 -4.08 -16.24
CA ALA A 234 -1.10 -4.47 -15.38
C ALA A 234 -0.15 -3.28 -15.10
N PRO A 235 0.25 -3.08 -13.83
CA PRO A 235 1.31 -2.14 -13.46
C PRO A 235 2.69 -2.48 -14.06
N PRO A 236 3.58 -1.49 -14.21
CA PRO A 236 4.95 -1.74 -14.64
C PRO A 236 5.77 -2.50 -13.58
N SER A 237 6.84 -3.17 -14.02
CA SER A 237 7.73 -3.93 -13.13
C SER A 237 8.31 -3.06 -12.01
N GLY A 238 8.42 -3.60 -10.80
CA GLY A 238 8.93 -2.89 -9.63
C GLY A 238 7.86 -2.16 -8.82
N TYR A 239 6.61 -2.15 -9.30
CA TYR A 239 5.42 -1.73 -8.58
C TYR A 239 4.56 -2.94 -8.18
N LEU A 240 3.56 -2.72 -7.33
CA LEU A 240 2.60 -3.75 -6.93
C LEU A 240 1.89 -4.34 -8.17
N PRO A 241 1.65 -5.66 -8.24
CA PRO A 241 1.31 -6.36 -9.49
C PRO A 241 -0.14 -6.15 -9.96
N GLY A 242 -0.96 -5.36 -9.27
CA GLY A 242 -2.36 -5.14 -9.63
C GLY A 242 -3.07 -4.17 -8.69
N PRO A 243 -4.40 -4.03 -8.84
CA PRO A 243 -5.20 -3.22 -7.93
C PRO A 243 -5.11 -3.75 -6.50
N HIS A 244 -4.92 -2.85 -5.53
CA HIS A 244 -4.75 -3.20 -4.12
C HIS A 244 -5.48 -2.23 -3.20
N ARG A 245 -5.74 -2.61 -1.95
CA ARG A 245 -6.50 -1.80 -0.99
C ARG A 245 -5.66 -0.82 -0.17
N GLY A 246 -4.37 -0.72 -0.48
CA GLY A 246 -3.41 0.12 0.23
C GLY A 246 -2.72 -0.61 1.37
N GLY A 247 -2.02 0.10 2.25
CA GLY A 247 -1.13 -0.51 3.24
C GLY A 247 0.33 -0.61 2.78
N SER A 248 1.10 -1.52 3.38
CA SER A 248 2.53 -1.69 3.05
C SER A 248 2.72 -2.39 1.69
N LEU A 249 3.76 -1.97 0.96
CA LEU A 249 4.03 -2.29 -0.45
C LEU A 249 4.28 -3.77 -0.81
N ASN A 250 4.17 -4.70 0.13
CA ASN A 250 4.32 -6.14 -0.13
C ASN A 250 3.08 -6.96 0.29
N GLY A 251 1.96 -6.30 0.60
CA GLY A 251 0.82 -6.93 1.29
C GLY A 251 1.02 -7.07 2.80
N LEU A 252 2.21 -6.72 3.32
CA LEU A 252 2.56 -6.81 4.74
C LEU A 252 1.68 -5.88 5.60
N THR A 253 0.78 -6.43 6.39
CA THR A 253 -0.12 -5.72 7.31
C THR A 253 0.49 -5.52 8.69
N ALA A 254 1.27 -6.48 9.18
CA ALA A 254 1.95 -6.40 10.47
C ALA A 254 3.32 -7.09 10.44
N THR A 255 4.24 -6.69 11.32
CA THR A 255 5.51 -7.38 11.53
C THR A 255 6.02 -7.19 12.94
N ALA A 256 6.67 -8.21 13.49
CA ALA A 256 7.35 -8.18 14.77
C ALA A 256 8.65 -8.99 14.70
N ALA A 257 9.64 -8.57 15.49
CA ALA A 257 10.78 -9.39 15.86
C ALA A 257 10.56 -9.85 17.30
N LEU A 258 10.62 -11.16 17.52
CA LEU A 258 10.39 -11.82 18.80
C LEU A 258 11.62 -12.67 19.13
N GLU A 259 11.81 -12.89 20.41
CA GLU A 259 12.73 -13.88 20.97
C GLU A 259 11.86 -14.84 21.75
N LEU A 260 11.78 -16.09 21.29
CA LEU A 260 10.86 -17.10 21.83
C LEU A 260 11.66 -18.32 22.30
N PHE A 261 11.34 -18.82 23.49
CA PHE A 261 11.98 -20.01 24.03
C PHE A 261 11.35 -21.28 23.41
N ALA A 262 12.11 -21.99 22.58
CA ALA A 262 11.62 -23.16 21.86
C ALA A 262 11.74 -24.45 22.67
N GLU A 263 11.11 -24.53 23.84
CA GLU A 263 11.12 -25.74 24.66
C GLU A 263 10.65 -26.96 23.84
N HIS A 264 11.28 -28.12 24.04
CA HIS A 264 10.97 -29.35 23.30
C HIS A 264 11.08 -29.20 21.76
N PHE A 265 11.97 -28.33 21.27
CA PHE A 265 12.25 -28.13 19.85
C PHE A 265 11.05 -27.65 19.03
N GLN A 266 10.20 -26.78 19.59
CA GLN A 266 9.02 -26.31 18.87
C GLN A 266 8.57 -24.89 19.24
N LEU A 267 7.92 -24.25 18.28
CA LEU A 267 7.19 -22.99 18.40
C LEU A 267 5.77 -23.18 17.85
N HIS A 268 4.80 -22.41 18.35
CA HIS A 268 3.40 -22.53 17.94
C HIS A 268 2.90 -21.27 17.23
N VAL A 269 2.02 -21.48 16.25
CA VAL A 269 1.19 -20.46 15.61
C VAL A 269 -0.26 -20.93 15.71
N MET A 270 -1.11 -20.19 16.41
CA MET A 270 -2.47 -20.65 16.71
C MET A 270 -3.47 -19.51 16.78
N ASP A 271 -4.75 -19.85 16.67
CA ASP A 271 -5.82 -18.92 17.06
C ASP A 271 -5.71 -18.60 18.56
N GLU A 272 -5.93 -17.35 18.96
CA GLU A 272 -5.85 -16.93 20.37
C GLU A 272 -6.78 -17.71 21.33
N ASP A 273 -7.89 -18.26 20.80
CA ASP A 273 -8.88 -19.03 21.55
C ASP A 273 -8.71 -20.55 21.32
N ALA A 274 -7.54 -21.00 20.83
CA ALA A 274 -7.24 -22.41 20.64
C ALA A 274 -6.77 -23.06 21.95
N ASP A 275 -7.22 -24.29 22.18
CA ASP A 275 -6.81 -25.17 23.29
C ASP A 275 -6.61 -26.59 22.74
N GLU A 276 -5.63 -26.73 21.83
CA GLU A 276 -5.33 -27.99 21.14
C GLU A 276 -3.99 -28.56 21.60
N ASP A 277 -3.98 -29.87 21.89
CA ASP A 277 -2.75 -30.62 22.14
C ASP A 277 -2.21 -31.23 20.83
N LEU A 278 -1.02 -30.79 20.41
CA LEU A 278 -0.33 -31.29 19.22
C LEU A 278 0.45 -32.59 19.44
N GLY A 279 0.46 -33.17 20.66
CA GLY A 279 1.25 -34.36 20.98
C GLY A 279 1.03 -35.54 20.03
N ALA A 280 -0.22 -35.82 19.67
CA ALA A 280 -0.55 -36.87 18.70
C ALA A 280 -0.25 -36.49 17.24
N ALA A 281 -0.19 -35.18 16.93
CA ALA A 281 0.12 -34.68 15.60
C ALA A 281 1.62 -34.79 15.26
N TRP A 282 2.49 -34.84 16.27
CA TRP A 282 3.93 -35.07 16.15
C TRP A 282 4.28 -36.55 15.83
N THR A 283 3.82 -37.04 14.69
CA THR A 283 4.24 -38.34 14.13
C THR A 283 5.71 -38.34 13.72
N PRO A 284 6.36 -39.51 13.50
CA PRO A 284 7.73 -39.55 12.99
C PRO A 284 7.94 -38.78 11.68
N GLN A 285 6.93 -38.75 10.80
CA GLN A 285 6.97 -37.96 9.57
C GLN A 285 6.85 -36.46 9.86
N ALA A 286 5.97 -36.05 10.77
CA ALA A 286 5.82 -34.66 11.19
C ALA A 286 7.12 -34.11 11.82
N VAL A 287 7.80 -34.94 12.63
CA VAL A 287 9.13 -34.63 13.17
C VAL A 287 10.16 -34.46 12.04
N ALA A 288 10.20 -35.37 11.07
CA ALA A 288 11.10 -35.28 9.91
C ALA A 288 10.81 -34.06 9.01
N ASP A 289 9.55 -33.62 8.98
CA ASP A 289 9.08 -32.46 8.23
C ASP A 289 9.22 -31.17 9.03
N GLY A 290 9.46 -31.23 10.35
CA GLY A 290 9.51 -30.07 11.22
C GLY A 290 8.17 -29.31 11.30
N LEU A 291 7.05 -30.01 11.12
CA LEU A 291 5.72 -29.42 11.04
C LEU A 291 4.64 -30.39 11.56
N ALA A 292 3.93 -29.99 12.61
CA ALA A 292 2.71 -30.63 13.10
C ALA A 292 1.52 -29.68 12.93
N VAL A 293 0.36 -30.22 12.56
CA VAL A 293 -0.82 -29.41 12.22
C VAL A 293 -2.05 -29.96 12.92
N GLY A 294 -2.66 -29.13 13.77
CA GLY A 294 -4.00 -29.28 14.31
C GLY A 294 -5.02 -28.51 13.48
N GLU A 295 -6.21 -28.30 14.03
CA GLU A 295 -7.28 -27.54 13.36
C GLU A 295 -7.05 -26.03 13.49
N ARG A 296 -6.70 -25.59 14.69
CA ARG A 296 -6.48 -24.19 15.06
C ARG A 296 -5.07 -23.90 15.58
N THR A 297 -4.18 -24.90 15.55
CA THR A 297 -2.78 -24.79 16.00
C THR A 297 -1.81 -25.41 14.99
N VAL A 298 -0.68 -24.75 14.73
CA VAL A 298 0.45 -25.30 13.97
C VAL A 298 1.69 -25.30 14.85
N GLY A 299 2.32 -26.47 14.97
CA GLY A 299 3.62 -26.67 15.60
C GLY A 299 4.73 -26.61 14.56
N ILE A 300 5.68 -25.70 14.77
CA ILE A 300 6.86 -25.49 13.93
C ILE A 300 8.06 -26.07 14.68
N GLY A 301 8.71 -27.07 14.09
CA GLY A 301 9.90 -27.69 14.69
C GLY A 301 11.13 -26.79 14.57
N THR A 302 11.92 -26.73 15.63
CA THR A 302 13.23 -26.05 15.70
C THR A 302 14.36 -27.09 15.79
N ALA A 303 15.61 -26.67 15.68
CA ALA A 303 16.81 -27.49 15.82
C ALA A 303 17.41 -27.38 17.23
N VAL A 304 16.91 -26.42 18.03
CA VAL A 304 17.37 -26.14 19.40
C VAL A 304 16.20 -26.11 20.38
N THR A 305 16.51 -26.33 21.66
CA THR A 305 15.62 -26.13 22.80
C THR A 305 16.04 -24.91 23.64
N MET A 306 16.16 -23.76 22.98
CA MET A 306 16.60 -22.49 23.59
C MET A 306 15.88 -21.31 22.93
N ASP A 307 16.29 -20.08 23.24
CA ASP A 307 15.79 -18.88 22.58
C ASP A 307 16.07 -18.90 21.06
N VAL A 308 15.03 -18.59 20.30
CA VAL A 308 15.03 -18.55 18.83
C VAL A 308 14.65 -17.14 18.40
N ALA A 309 15.38 -16.60 17.42
CA ALA A 309 15.08 -15.31 16.84
C ALA A 309 13.96 -15.48 15.80
N VAL A 310 12.78 -14.95 16.10
CA VAL A 310 11.58 -15.11 15.28
C VAL A 310 11.18 -13.80 14.64
N THR A 311 11.06 -13.78 13.31
CA THR A 311 10.45 -12.66 12.58
C THR A 311 9.06 -13.05 12.11
N VAL A 312 8.03 -12.37 12.59
CA VAL A 312 6.65 -12.55 12.14
C VAL A 312 6.30 -11.48 11.10
N GLU A 313 5.66 -11.90 10.02
CA GLU A 313 5.20 -11.05 8.93
C GLU A 313 3.78 -11.47 8.51
N VAL A 314 2.78 -10.61 8.76
CA VAL A 314 1.39 -10.88 8.35
C VAL A 314 1.09 -10.13 7.06
N PHE A 315 0.42 -10.80 6.12
CA PHE A 315 0.07 -10.26 4.81
C PHE A 315 -1.44 -10.33 4.56
N ASP A 316 -1.96 -9.41 3.75
CA ASP A 316 -3.36 -9.43 3.30
C ASP A 316 -3.62 -10.34 2.09
N ALA A 317 -2.56 -10.89 1.49
CA ALA A 317 -2.56 -11.81 0.36
C ALA A 317 -1.29 -12.67 0.36
N PRO A 318 -1.22 -13.75 -0.45
CA PRO A 318 -0.02 -14.60 -0.51
C PRO A 318 1.26 -13.81 -0.81
N PRO A 319 2.30 -13.88 0.04
CA PRO A 319 3.55 -13.16 -0.17
C PRO A 319 4.36 -13.80 -1.31
N PRO A 320 5.24 -13.03 -1.99
CA PRO A 320 6.13 -13.57 -3.00
C PRO A 320 6.98 -14.74 -2.46
N PRO A 321 7.29 -15.75 -3.30
CA PRO A 321 8.14 -16.86 -2.90
C PRO A 321 9.55 -16.37 -2.53
N ASP A 322 10.05 -16.82 -1.38
CA ASP A 322 11.37 -16.46 -0.85
C ASP A 322 12.19 -17.68 -0.37
N HIS A 323 11.65 -18.89 -0.57
CA HIS A 323 12.18 -20.15 -0.05
C HIS A 323 13.64 -20.46 -0.45
N ALA A 324 14.15 -19.85 -1.54
CA ALA A 324 15.54 -20.03 -1.97
C ALA A 324 16.57 -19.58 -0.91
N ARG A 325 16.21 -18.62 -0.05
CA ARG A 325 17.12 -18.00 0.95
C ARG A 325 17.17 -18.72 2.30
N PHE A 326 16.37 -19.75 2.49
CA PHE A 326 16.19 -20.45 3.76
C PHE A 326 16.63 -21.90 3.64
N ASP A 327 17.05 -22.52 4.71
CA ASP A 327 17.53 -23.91 4.70
C ASP A 327 16.36 -24.90 4.64
N HIS A 328 15.33 -24.63 5.44
CA HIS A 328 14.13 -25.45 5.54
C HIS A 328 12.88 -24.57 5.46
N VAL A 329 11.88 -24.98 4.69
CA VAL A 329 10.64 -24.22 4.52
C VAL A 329 9.45 -25.17 4.51
N VAL A 330 8.49 -24.89 5.37
CA VAL A 330 7.22 -25.62 5.47
C VAL A 330 6.03 -24.69 5.43
N GLU A 331 4.90 -25.22 5.00
CA GLU A 331 3.63 -24.51 4.97
C GLU A 331 2.48 -25.37 5.48
N ALA A 332 1.58 -24.76 6.24
CA ALA A 332 0.34 -25.35 6.72
C ALA A 332 -0.78 -24.32 6.68
N THR A 333 -2.03 -24.79 6.69
CA THR A 333 -3.21 -23.94 6.88
C THR A 333 -3.78 -24.22 8.27
N VAL A 334 -4.22 -23.16 8.94
CA VAL A 334 -4.86 -23.21 10.27
C VAL A 334 -6.13 -22.36 10.25
N ASP A 335 -7.18 -22.78 10.93
CA ASP A 335 -8.42 -22.00 11.02
C ASP A 335 -8.36 -21.00 12.19
N VAL A 336 -8.71 -19.74 11.91
CA VAL A 336 -8.61 -18.63 12.87
C VAL A 336 -9.95 -17.89 12.96
N PRO A 337 -11.00 -18.47 13.55
CA PRO A 337 -12.31 -17.84 13.64
C PRO A 337 -12.34 -16.59 14.54
N SER A 338 -11.40 -16.43 15.49
CA SER A 338 -11.31 -15.21 16.31
C SER A 338 -10.86 -13.99 15.51
N GLY A 339 -10.16 -14.22 14.39
CA GLY A 339 -9.48 -13.18 13.63
C GLY A 339 -8.18 -12.70 14.28
N ARG A 340 -7.64 -13.41 15.29
CA ARG A 340 -6.32 -13.14 15.86
C ARG A 340 -5.47 -14.39 15.96
N VAL A 341 -4.24 -14.26 15.46
CA VAL A 341 -3.21 -15.31 15.53
C VAL A 341 -2.22 -14.96 16.63
N ALA A 342 -1.96 -15.90 17.53
CA ALA A 342 -0.87 -15.85 18.49
C ALA A 342 0.37 -16.60 17.97
N VAL A 343 1.56 -16.08 18.29
CA VAL A 343 2.86 -16.71 18.00
C VAL A 343 3.66 -16.77 19.30
N LEU A 344 4.08 -17.97 19.69
CA LEU A 344 4.65 -18.24 21.03
C LEU A 344 5.51 -19.52 21.05
N GLY A 345 6.35 -19.65 22.08
CA GLY A 345 6.94 -20.93 22.48
C GLY A 345 5.88 -21.88 23.04
N CYS A 346 6.13 -23.20 23.02
CA CYS A 346 5.09 -24.17 23.39
C CYS A 346 4.74 -24.19 24.89
N SER A 347 5.58 -23.64 25.76
CA SER A 347 5.34 -23.50 27.20
C SER A 347 5.04 -22.07 27.62
N ASP A 348 4.97 -21.13 26.67
CA ASP A 348 4.63 -19.75 26.95
C ASP A 348 3.17 -19.61 27.39
N TYR A 349 2.92 -18.61 28.23
CA TYR A 349 1.56 -18.28 28.66
C TYR A 349 0.85 -17.48 27.56
N LEU A 350 -0.14 -18.11 26.91
CA LEU A 350 -0.83 -17.57 25.72
C LEU A 350 -1.33 -16.11 25.87
N PRO A 351 -1.91 -15.67 27.00
CA PRO A 351 -2.34 -14.27 27.16
C PRO A 351 -1.22 -13.23 27.03
N ASP A 352 0.05 -13.62 27.21
CA ASP A 352 1.21 -12.74 27.05
C ASP A 352 1.86 -12.86 25.66
N ALA A 353 1.36 -13.78 24.82
CA ALA A 353 1.90 -14.02 23.49
C ALA A 353 1.70 -12.82 22.54
N ALA A 354 2.60 -12.69 21.58
CA ALA A 354 2.42 -11.71 20.51
C ALA A 354 1.24 -12.11 19.63
N THR A 355 0.25 -11.23 19.51
CA THR A 355 -0.96 -11.46 18.69
C THR A 355 -1.01 -10.55 17.47
N PHE A 356 -1.63 -11.04 16.40
CA PHE A 356 -1.74 -10.35 15.12
C PHE A 356 -3.13 -10.49 14.52
N ASP A 357 -3.70 -9.38 14.07
CA ASP A 357 -5.01 -9.36 13.42
C ASP A 357 -4.95 -9.97 12.01
N VAL A 358 -5.91 -10.86 11.71
CA VAL A 358 -6.15 -11.47 10.41
C VAL A 358 -7.66 -11.49 10.10
N PRO A 359 -8.09 -11.59 8.84
CA PRO A 359 -9.48 -11.90 8.52
C PRO A 359 -9.89 -13.24 9.17
N PRO A 360 -11.06 -13.33 9.83
CA PRO A 360 -11.54 -14.59 10.37
C PRO A 360 -11.66 -15.70 9.33
N GLY A 361 -11.23 -16.91 9.69
CA GLY A 361 -11.26 -18.09 8.84
C GLY A 361 -9.87 -18.66 8.55
N PRO A 362 -9.68 -19.41 7.45
CA PRO A 362 -8.44 -20.13 7.20
C PRO A 362 -7.29 -19.18 6.84
N VAL A 363 -6.15 -19.35 7.51
CA VAL A 363 -4.90 -18.65 7.19
C VAL A 363 -3.80 -19.64 6.86
N ARG A 364 -2.96 -19.27 5.89
CA ARG A 364 -1.77 -20.02 5.53
C ARG A 364 -0.59 -19.49 6.35
N VAL A 365 0.15 -20.42 6.94
CA VAL A 365 1.38 -20.17 7.70
C VAL A 365 2.54 -20.76 6.91
N ARG A 366 3.57 -19.96 6.61
CA ARG A 366 4.87 -20.43 6.14
C ARG A 366 5.90 -20.21 7.23
N ALA A 367 6.56 -21.28 7.66
CA ALA A 367 7.71 -21.22 8.53
C ALA A 367 8.98 -21.50 7.71
N SER A 368 9.89 -20.54 7.71
CA SER A 368 11.16 -20.61 6.98
C SER A 368 12.33 -20.50 7.97
N ARG A 369 13.18 -21.52 8.02
CA ARG A 369 14.28 -21.64 8.98
C ARG A 369 15.62 -21.43 8.30
N SER A 370 16.55 -20.77 8.97
CA SER A 370 17.91 -20.48 8.48
C SER A 370 18.97 -20.77 9.54
N ASP A 371 20.22 -20.88 9.08
CA ASP A 371 21.42 -21.08 9.90
C ASP A 371 21.50 -22.46 10.57
N LEU A 372 20.79 -23.45 10.00
CA LEU A 372 20.67 -24.79 10.60
C LEU A 372 22.01 -25.55 10.70
N ALA A 373 22.95 -25.27 9.80
CA ALA A 373 24.29 -25.86 9.84
C ALA A 373 25.16 -25.28 10.97
N ALA A 374 25.03 -23.99 11.28
CA ALA A 374 25.80 -23.33 12.33
C ALA A 374 25.33 -23.79 13.72
N VAL A 375 24.02 -23.94 13.88
CA VAL A 375 23.38 -24.47 15.09
C VAL A 375 23.89 -25.86 15.46
N ARG A 376 24.11 -26.75 14.48
CA ARG A 376 24.58 -28.12 14.72
C ARG A 376 26.02 -28.25 15.27
N GLN A 377 26.85 -27.22 15.12
CA GLN A 377 28.26 -27.28 15.55
C GLN A 377 28.45 -26.94 17.03
N VAL A 378 27.42 -26.42 17.68
CA VAL A 378 27.40 -26.11 19.10
C VAL A 378 26.93 -27.37 19.85
N GLY A 379 27.80 -27.99 20.65
CA GLY A 379 27.42 -29.12 21.49
C GLY A 379 26.41 -28.71 22.56
N GLU A 380 25.65 -29.67 23.10
CA GLU A 380 24.56 -29.46 24.09
C GLU A 380 24.99 -28.68 25.36
N ASP A 381 26.31 -28.53 25.60
CA ASP A 381 26.90 -27.94 26.80
C ASP A 381 27.56 -26.54 26.61
N ASP A 382 27.69 -26.01 25.39
CA ASP A 382 28.40 -24.73 25.13
C ASP A 382 27.44 -23.66 24.58
N TYR A 383 26.48 -23.24 25.40
CA TYR A 383 25.56 -22.13 25.10
C TYR A 383 26.34 -20.82 25.01
N ARG A 384 26.91 -20.52 23.84
CA ARG A 384 27.45 -19.19 23.54
C ARG A 384 26.30 -18.31 23.04
N ASP A 385 26.23 -17.09 23.54
CA ASP A 385 25.27 -16.02 23.17
C ASP A 385 25.21 -15.66 21.66
N GLU A 386 25.93 -16.37 20.78
CA GLU A 386 26.21 -15.95 19.40
C GLU A 386 25.53 -16.82 18.31
N VAL A 387 25.04 -18.03 18.62
CA VAL A 387 24.41 -18.92 17.62
C VAL A 387 22.92 -19.13 17.93
N VAL A 388 22.07 -18.30 17.31
CA VAL A 388 20.62 -18.34 17.47
C VAL A 388 20.00 -18.79 16.16
N GLU A 389 19.26 -19.91 16.18
CA GLU A 389 18.43 -20.32 15.05
C GLU A 389 17.48 -19.18 14.67
N ARG A 390 17.29 -18.95 13.37
CA ARG A 390 16.40 -17.89 12.88
C ARG A 390 15.19 -18.50 12.19
N VAL A 391 14.00 -18.12 12.65
CA VAL A 391 12.73 -18.56 12.06
C VAL A 391 11.97 -17.35 11.55
N ARG A 392 11.58 -17.38 10.28
CA ARG A 392 10.65 -16.41 9.70
C ARG A 392 9.28 -17.04 9.52
N ILE A 393 8.27 -16.46 10.16
CA ILE A 393 6.89 -16.89 10.10
C ILE A 393 6.11 -15.89 9.26
N ARG A 394 5.55 -16.34 8.13
CA ARG A 394 4.68 -15.53 7.27
C ARG A 394 3.25 -16.04 7.32
N ILE A 395 2.30 -15.15 7.51
CA ILE A 395 0.88 -15.48 7.70
C ILE A 395 0.04 -14.71 6.68
N TRP A 396 -0.90 -15.35 5.99
CA TRP A 396 -1.83 -14.67 5.08
C TRP A 396 -3.17 -15.41 4.94
N PRO A 397 -4.28 -14.75 4.54
CA PRO A 397 -5.57 -15.41 4.32
C PRO A 397 -5.50 -16.48 3.24
N ALA A 398 -6.11 -17.64 3.48
CA ALA A 398 -6.27 -18.71 2.52
C ALA A 398 -7.71 -18.76 2.00
N SER A 399 -7.92 -19.30 0.79
CA SER A 399 -9.26 -19.49 0.23
C SER A 399 -10.00 -20.69 0.82
N GLY A 400 -9.29 -21.55 1.58
CA GLY A 400 -9.78 -22.76 2.18
C GLY A 400 -8.64 -23.58 2.81
N PRO A 401 -8.96 -24.75 3.40
CA PRO A 401 -7.94 -25.66 3.91
C PRO A 401 -7.07 -26.20 2.77
N GLU A 402 -5.76 -26.17 2.96
CA GLU A 402 -4.76 -26.74 2.05
C GLU A 402 -3.87 -27.71 2.84
N ALA A 403 -3.51 -28.84 2.23
CA ALA A 403 -2.65 -29.82 2.88
C ALA A 403 -1.30 -29.21 3.31
N PRO A 404 -0.72 -29.67 4.45
CA PRO A 404 0.62 -29.28 4.83
C PRO A 404 1.64 -29.76 3.80
N ARG A 405 2.70 -28.98 3.61
CA ARG A 405 3.77 -29.34 2.67
C ARG A 405 5.13 -28.84 3.11
N VAL A 406 6.15 -29.63 2.81
CA VAL A 406 7.55 -29.21 2.84
C VAL A 406 7.89 -28.58 1.50
N VAL A 407 8.07 -27.25 1.50
CA VAL A 407 8.42 -26.46 0.31
C VAL A 407 9.91 -26.60 -0.01
N LYS A 408 10.76 -26.65 1.01
CA LYS A 408 12.19 -26.91 0.88
C LYS A 408 12.65 -27.76 2.06
N ARG A 409 13.26 -28.91 1.78
CA ARG A 409 13.86 -29.76 2.81
C ARG A 409 15.33 -29.37 3.01
N TRP A 410 15.74 -29.26 4.27
CA TRP A 410 17.15 -29.12 4.58
C TRP A 410 17.77 -30.51 4.52
N ASN A 411 18.70 -30.70 3.60
CA ASN A 411 19.48 -31.92 3.51
C ASN A 411 20.78 -31.69 4.27
N SER A 412 20.93 -32.31 5.43
CA SER A 412 22.20 -32.27 6.17
C SER A 412 23.30 -33.14 5.56
N ALA A 413 23.10 -33.63 4.33
CA ALA A 413 24.06 -34.39 3.55
C ALA A 413 24.63 -33.48 2.45
N VAL A 414 25.39 -32.47 2.86
CA VAL A 414 26.37 -31.79 1.99
C VAL A 414 27.61 -31.60 2.86
N ASP A 415 28.54 -32.53 2.64
CA ASP A 415 29.95 -32.66 3.07
C ASP A 415 30.31 -32.54 4.56
#